data_AF-A0AA50WZ48-F1
#
_entry.id   AF-A0AA50WZ48-F1
#
_cell.length_a   1.000
_cell.length_b   1.000
_cell.length_c   1.000
_cell.angle_alpha   90.00
_cell.angle_beta   90.00
_cell.angle_gamma   90.00
#
_symmetry.space_group_name_H-M   'P 1'
#
loop_
_entity.id
_entity.type
_entity.pdbx_description
1 polymer ?
#
loop_
_entity_poly.entity_id
_entity_poly.type
_entity_poly.pdbx_seq_one_letter_code
_entity_poly.pdbx_strand_id
1 'polypeptide(L)'
;AMVRMNVLSDALKSIHNAEKRGKRQVLIRPCSKVIVKFLTVMMKHGYIGEFEIVDDHRAGKIVVNLTGRLNKCGVISPRFDVPINDIERWTNLLPSRQFG
;
A
#
# COMPACT_ATOMS: atom_id res chain seq x y z
N ALA A 1 23.99 -1.14 -10.71
CA ALA A 1 23.00 -0.21 -10.13
C ALA A 1 21.67 -0.95 -9.99
N MET A 2 21.00 -0.87 -8.83
CA MET A 2 19.71 -1.54 -8.62
C MET A 2 18.58 -0.73 -9.27
N VAL A 3 17.82 -1.33 -10.18
CA VAL A 3 16.73 -0.67 -10.91
C VAL A 3 15.41 -0.87 -10.16
N ARG A 4 14.54 0.16 -10.15
CA ARG A 4 13.20 0.08 -9.55
C ARG A 4 12.25 -0.70 -10.45
N MET A 5 11.84 -1.88 -10.00
CA MET A 5 10.98 -2.79 -10.77
C MET A 5 9.48 -2.60 -10.46
N ASN A 6 9.11 -2.34 -9.21
CA ASN A 6 7.70 -2.24 -8.81
C ASN A 6 7.50 -1.15 -7.74
N VAL A 7 7.04 0.02 -8.20
CA VAL A 7 6.83 1.21 -7.34
C VAL A 7 5.77 1.01 -6.27
N LEU A 8 4.79 0.11 -6.48
CA LEU A 8 3.78 -0.20 -5.46
C LEU A 8 4.39 -1.03 -4.33
N SER A 9 5.30 -1.97 -4.66
CA SER A 9 6.01 -2.78 -3.67
C SER A 9 6.86 -1.89 -2.75
N ASP A 10 7.59 -0.95 -3.35
CA ASP A 10 8.42 0.01 -2.61
C ASP A 10 7.56 0.91 -1.70
N ALA A 11 6.41 1.39 -2.20
CA ALA A 11 5.49 2.22 -1.45
C ALA A 11 4.90 1.49 -0.23
N LEU A 12 4.35 0.29 -0.42
CA LEU A 12 3.76 -0.49 0.69
C LEU A 12 4.82 -0.93 1.70
N LYS A 13 6.04 -1.26 1.25
CA LYS A 13 7.15 -1.58 2.15
C LYS A 13 7.54 -0.38 3.02
N SER A 14 7.58 0.82 2.45
CA SER A 14 7.82 2.05 3.20
C SER A 14 6.73 2.33 4.24
N ILE A 15 5.45 2.13 3.87
CA ILE A 15 4.31 2.28 4.79
C ILE A 15 4.43 1.28 5.95
N HIS A 16 4.60 -0.01 5.65
CA HIS A 16 4.69 -1.05 6.68
C HIS A 16 5.85 -0.79 7.66
N ASN A 17 7.02 -0.37 7.13
CA ASN A 17 8.17 -0.05 7.95
C ASN A 17 7.97 1.21 8.82
N ALA A 18 7.26 2.22 8.29
CA ALA A 18 6.95 3.43 9.03
C ALA A 18 5.97 3.16 10.17
N GLU A 19 4.93 2.36 9.88
CA GLU A 19 3.93 1.93 10.87
C GLU A 19 4.56 1.10 11.99
N LYS A 20 5.38 0.10 11.63
CA LYS A 20 6.10 -0.74 12.61
C LYS A 20 7.04 0.07 13.50
N ARG A 21 7.53 1.22 13.01
CA ARG A 21 8.37 2.16 13.77
C ARG A 21 7.55 3.20 14.55
N GLY A 22 6.22 3.18 14.50
CA GLY A 22 5.36 4.14 15.18
C GLY A 22 5.42 5.56 14.62
N LYS A 23 5.80 5.71 13.34
CA LYS A 23 5.80 7.04 12.69
C LYS A 23 4.38 7.49 12.43
N ARG A 24 4.12 8.79 12.58
CA ARG A 24 2.81 9.39 12.29
C ARG A 24 2.55 9.60 10.81
N GLN A 25 3.61 9.70 10.01
CA GLN A 25 3.53 10.00 8.58
C GLN A 25 4.60 9.27 7.80
N VAL A 26 4.33 9.00 6.52
CA VAL A 26 5.31 8.45 5.58
C VAL A 26 5.25 9.18 4.24
N LEU A 27 6.43 9.45 3.69
CA LEU A 27 6.60 10.03 2.36
C LEU A 27 6.88 8.93 1.34
N ILE A 28 6.09 8.88 0.27
CA ILE A 28 6.22 7.90 -0.81
C ILE A 28 6.66 8.61 -2.09
N ARG A 29 7.65 8.02 -2.77
CA ARG A 29 8.14 8.47 -4.08
C ARG A 29 8.56 7.25 -4.89
N PRO A 30 8.15 7.12 -6.17
CA PRO A 30 7.36 8.06 -6.97
C PRO A 30 5.85 7.92 -6.74
N CYS A 31 5.07 8.94 -7.10
CA CYS A 31 3.61 8.85 -7.16
C CYS A 31 3.19 8.08 -8.43
N SER A 32 2.13 7.27 -8.34
CA SER A 32 1.49 6.65 -9.50
C SER A 32 0.00 6.49 -9.28
N LYS A 33 -0.78 6.46 -10.37
CA LYS A 33 -2.24 6.29 -10.30
C LYS A 33 -2.66 5.01 -9.56
N VAL A 34 -1.87 3.94 -9.68
CA VAL A 34 -2.12 2.67 -8.98
C VAL A 34 -1.92 2.82 -7.48
N ILE A 35 -0.84 3.48 -7.04
CA ILE A 35 -0.60 3.75 -5.61
C ILE A 35 -1.74 4.60 -5.05
N VAL A 36 -2.15 5.67 -5.73
CA VAL A 36 -3.24 6.54 -5.28
C VAL A 36 -4.54 5.75 -5.11
N LYS A 37 -4.95 4.95 -6.12
CA LYS A 37 -6.15 4.11 -6.02
C LYS A 37 -6.07 3.10 -4.88
N PHE A 38 -4.91 2.50 -4.66
CA PHE A 38 -4.70 1.54 -3.57
C PHE A 38 -4.84 2.22 -2.19
N LEU A 39 -4.23 3.40 -2.02
CA LEU A 39 -4.34 4.19 -0.79
C LEU A 39 -5.78 4.67 -0.54
N THR A 40 -6.53 5.04 -1.58
CA THR A 40 -7.96 5.38 -1.44
C THR A 40 -8.77 4.21 -0.86
N VAL A 41 -8.52 2.97 -1.29
CA VAL A 41 -9.18 1.78 -0.73
C VAL A 41 -8.78 1.58 0.73
N MET A 42 -7.48 1.67 1.06
CA MET A 42 -7.02 1.55 2.44
C MET A 42 -7.63 2.61 3.36
N MET A 43 -7.74 3.85 2.90
CA MET A 43 -8.37 4.96 3.63
C MET A 43 -9.86 4.71 3.84
N LYS A 44 -10.57 4.26 2.81
CA LYS A 44 -12.01 3.93 2.89
C LYS A 44 -12.30 2.85 3.93
N HIS A 45 -11.41 1.86 4.07
CA HIS A 45 -11.51 0.82 5.08
C HIS A 45 -10.91 1.23 6.45
N GLY A 46 -10.39 2.45 6.59
CA GLY A 46 -9.91 3.00 7.85
C GLY A 46 -8.55 2.45 8.33
N TYR A 47 -7.77 1.84 7.44
CA TYR A 47 -6.42 1.34 7.74
C TYR A 47 -5.37 2.46 7.81
N ILE A 48 -5.56 3.53 7.03
CA ILE A 48 -4.72 4.73 7.02
C ILE A 48 -5.60 5.97 7.18
N GLY A 49 -4.99 7.09 7.52
CA GLY A 49 -5.65 8.39 7.54
C GLY A 49 -5.67 9.05 6.16
N GLU A 50 -5.85 10.37 6.16
CA GLU A 50 -5.78 11.18 4.96
C GLU A 50 -4.38 11.13 4.32
N PHE A 51 -4.34 11.30 3.00
CA PHE A 51 -3.09 11.42 2.28
C PHE A 51 -3.16 12.56 1.27
N GLU A 52 -2.01 13.20 1.04
CA GLU A 52 -1.87 14.34 0.15
C GLU A 52 -0.89 14.02 -0.97
N ILE A 53 -1.21 14.48 -2.17
CA ILE A 53 -0.34 14.37 -3.34
C ILE A 53 0.38 15.70 -3.51
N VAL A 54 1.71 15.66 -3.46
CA VAL A 54 2.56 16.84 -3.67
C VAL A 54 3.15 16.75 -5.07
N ASP A 55 2.88 17.76 -5.89
CA ASP A 55 3.47 17.90 -7.22
C ASP A 55 4.87 18.51 -7.12
N ASP A 56 5.87 17.78 -7.63
CA ASP A 56 7.26 18.23 -7.73
C ASP A 56 7.69 18.52 -9.17
N HIS A 57 6.73 18.64 -10.09
CA HIS A 57 6.94 18.75 -11.55
C HIS A 57 7.78 17.59 -12.13
N ARG A 58 7.90 16.47 -11.41
CA ARG A 58 8.61 15.26 -11.84
C ARG A 58 7.70 14.04 -11.77
N ALA A 59 7.81 13.28 -10.68
CA ALA A 59 7.10 12.01 -10.50
C ALA A 59 6.11 12.08 -9.33
N GLY A 60 5.93 13.26 -8.73
CA GLY A 60 5.10 13.49 -7.55
C GLY A 60 5.65 12.81 -6.30
N LYS A 61 5.05 13.18 -5.18
CA LYS A 61 5.23 12.53 -3.88
C LYS A 61 3.86 12.37 -3.22
N ILE A 62 3.74 11.42 -2.31
CA ILE A 62 2.53 11.23 -1.52
C ILE A 62 2.92 11.26 -0.05
N VAL A 63 2.27 12.11 0.73
CA VAL A 63 2.37 12.11 2.20
C VAL A 63 1.15 11.36 2.73
N VAL A 64 1.38 10.27 3.48
CA VAL A 64 0.30 9.47 4.06
C VAL A 64 0.33 9.63 5.58
N ASN A 65 -0.81 9.99 6.17
CA ASN A 65 -1.00 9.99 7.62
C ASN A 65 -1.32 8.57 8.11
N LEU A 66 -0.59 8.14 9.12
CA LEU A 66 -0.67 6.81 9.71
C LEU A 66 -1.43 6.86 11.04
N THR A 67 -2.34 5.89 11.24
CA THR A 67 -3.25 5.86 12.39
C THR A 67 -2.87 4.83 13.46
N GLY A 68 -1.87 3.97 13.20
CA GLY A 68 -1.47 2.89 14.11
C GLY A 68 -2.31 1.61 13.98
N ARG A 69 -3.25 1.54 13.03
CA ARG A 69 -4.16 0.40 12.84
C ARG A 69 -3.62 -0.66 11.87
N LEU A 70 -2.56 -0.37 11.13
CA LEU A 70 -2.11 -1.23 10.03
C LEU A 70 -1.15 -2.32 10.54
N ASN A 71 -1.57 -3.58 10.50
CA ASN A 71 -0.72 -4.70 10.93
C ASN A 71 0.36 -5.04 9.89
N LYS A 72 -0.05 -5.26 8.65
CA LYS A 72 0.84 -5.61 7.53
C LYS A 72 0.23 -5.15 6.21
N CYS A 73 1.08 -4.64 5.32
CA CYS A 73 0.72 -4.42 3.92
C CYS A 73 1.88 -4.86 3.02
N GLY A 74 1.56 -5.30 1.80
CA GLY A 74 2.55 -5.82 0.85
C GLY A 74 1.92 -6.08 -0.50
N VAL A 75 2.77 -6.34 -1.49
CA VAL A 75 2.36 -6.66 -2.87
C VAL A 75 2.65 -8.12 -3.15
N ILE A 76 1.74 -8.80 -3.83
CA ILE A 76 1.96 -10.12 -4.40
C ILE A 76 2.68 -9.94 -5.74
N SER A 77 3.80 -10.64 -5.93
CA SER A 77 4.61 -10.56 -7.15
C SER A 77 5.01 -11.97 -7.59
N PRO A 78 4.83 -12.33 -8.88
CA PRO A 78 4.17 -11.56 -9.94
C PRO A 78 2.66 -11.36 -9.70
N ARG A 79 2.00 -10.52 -10.51
CA ARG A 79 0.55 -10.35 -10.46
C ARG A 79 -0.09 -11.52 -11.20
N PHE A 80 -0.59 -12.48 -10.45
CA PHE A 80 -1.28 -13.65 -11.02
C PHE A 80 -2.68 -13.27 -11.47
N ASP A 81 -3.10 -13.81 -12.62
CA ASP A 81 -4.50 -13.76 -13.03
C ASP A 81 -5.29 -14.75 -12.17
N VAL A 82 -6.37 -14.29 -11.54
CA VAL A 82 -7.15 -15.09 -10.58
C VAL A 82 -8.57 -15.28 -11.13
N PRO A 83 -8.97 -16.52 -11.51
CA PRO A 83 -10.36 -16.80 -11.85
C PRO A 83 -11.23 -16.81 -10.59
N ILE A 84 -12.54 -16.60 -10.76
CA ILE A 84 -13.50 -16.48 -9.65
C ILE A 84 -13.46 -17.70 -8.72
N ASN A 85 -13.27 -18.90 -9.29
CA ASN A 85 -13.22 -20.15 -8.54
C ASN A 85 -12.00 -20.26 -7.60
N ASP A 86 -10.92 -19.53 -7.88
CA ASP A 86 -9.69 -19.59 -7.09
C ASP A 86 -9.64 -18.51 -5.99
N ILE A 87 -10.60 -17.59 -5.93
CA ILE A 87 -10.61 -16.49 -4.96
C ILE A 87 -10.54 -17.03 -3.52
N GLU A 88 -11.27 -18.09 -3.22
CA GLU A 88 -11.29 -18.68 -1.87
C GLU A 88 -9.90 -19.17 -1.44
N ARG A 89 -9.11 -19.71 -2.37
CA ARG A 89 -7.72 -20.12 -2.11
C ARG A 89 -6.81 -18.94 -1.79
N TRP A 90 -7.05 -17.77 -2.40
CA TRP A 90 -6.28 -16.55 -2.14
C TRP A 90 -6.65 -15.86 -0.83
N THR A 91 -7.81 -16.18 -0.24
CA THR A 91 -8.20 -15.72 1.11
C THR A 91 -7.25 -16.18 2.20
N ASN A 92 -6.42 -17.20 1.96
CA ASN A 92 -5.35 -17.64 2.88
C ASN A 92 -4.29 -16.57 3.15
N LEU A 93 -4.25 -15.50 2.34
CA LEU A 93 -3.41 -14.34 2.59
C LEU A 93 -3.94 -13.46 3.73
N LEU A 94 -5.23 -13.58 4.04
CA LEU A 94 -5.89 -12.83 5.09
C LEU A 94 -5.72 -13.56 6.43
N PRO A 95 -5.58 -12.84 7.54
CA PRO A 95 -5.43 -13.44 8.86
C PRO A 95 -6.71 -14.13 9.36
N SER A 96 -7.90 -13.72 8.87
CA SER A 96 -9.17 -14.34 9.21
C SER A 96 -10.23 -14.08 8.14
N ARG A 97 -11.40 -14.73 8.25
CA ARG A 97 -12.54 -14.49 7.34
C ARG A 97 -13.23 -13.14 7.56
N GLN A 98 -12.99 -12.50 8.70
CA GLN A 98 -13.67 -11.26 9.11
C GLN A 98 -12.75 -10.03 9.01
N PHE A 99 -11.46 -10.22 8.80
CA PHE A 99 -10.47 -9.15 8.79
C PHE A 99 -9.37 -9.41 7.75
N GLY A 100 -9.01 -8.37 7.01
CA GLY A 100 -8.20 -8.45 5.81
C GLY A 100 -8.66 -7.44 4.78
#